data_AF-A0A918P9J4-F1
#
_entry.id   AF-A0A918P9J4-F1
#
_cell.length_a   1.000
_cell.length_b   1.000
_cell.length_c   1.000
_cell.angle_alpha   90.00
_cell.angle_beta   90.00
_cell.angle_gamma   90.00
#
_symmetry.space_group_name_H-M   'P 1'
#
loop_
_entity.id
_entity.type
_entity.pdbx_description
1 polymer ?
#
loop_
_entity_poly.entity_id
_entity_poly.type
_entity_poly.pdbx_seq_one_letter_code
_entity_poly.pdbx_strand_id
1 'polypeptide(L)'
;MISPFETLDAVRAFLADTLLAETPAHLRSELRAAIKLLAETGAQLDALPALLPAESGALLDLIDEAGATQTEDLRCRLAAGPAALTDQLALQDAIGIRVGEVLCALHGRSDPAAADLAARIVATLAGQAQARLGWQSVFATGEEPG
;
A
#
# COMPACT_ATOMS: atom_id res chain seq x y z
N MET A 1 21.03 17.78 17.34
CA MET A 1 20.16 18.63 16.52
C MET A 1 19.56 17.69 15.49
N ILE A 2 18.27 17.40 15.57
CA ILE A 2 17.58 16.50 14.63
C ILE A 2 17.43 17.27 13.33
N SER A 3 17.91 16.70 12.23
CA SER A 3 17.79 17.32 10.92
C SER A 3 16.31 17.39 10.51
N PRO A 4 15.81 18.50 9.94
CA PRO A 4 14.42 18.57 9.47
C PRO A 4 14.12 17.57 8.34
N PHE A 5 15.15 16.90 7.81
CA PHE A 5 15.04 15.89 6.75
C PHE A 5 14.95 14.45 7.27
N GLU A 6 14.81 14.25 8.59
CA GLU A 6 14.70 12.90 9.18
C GLU A 6 13.30 12.29 9.04
N THR A 7 12.25 13.11 8.97
CA THR A 7 10.87 12.63 8.79
C THR A 7 10.13 13.52 7.79
N LEU A 8 9.16 12.94 7.08
CA LEU A 8 8.31 13.70 6.15
C LEU A 8 7.58 14.84 6.87
N ASP A 9 7.19 14.63 8.12
CA ASP A 9 6.52 15.64 8.93
C ASP A 9 7.45 16.81 9.29
N ALA A 10 8.72 16.53 9.59
CA ALA A 10 9.72 17.58 9.82
C ALA A 10 10.04 18.36 8.54
N VAL A 11 10.09 17.69 7.38
CA VAL A 11 10.25 18.35 6.07
C VAL A 11 9.05 19.25 5.79
N ARG A 12 7.84 18.74 6.00
CA ARG A 12 6.59 19.49 5.83
C ARG A 12 6.54 20.73 6.72
N ALA A 13 6.88 20.59 7.99
CA ALA A 13 6.93 21.70 8.95
C ALA A 13 7.95 22.76 8.51
N PHE A 14 9.15 22.35 8.10
CA PHE A 14 10.16 23.28 7.57
C PHE A 14 9.66 24.05 6.34
N LEU A 15 9.02 23.35 5.39
CA LEU A 15 8.47 23.99 4.19
C LEU A 15 7.35 24.99 4.53
N ALA A 16 6.48 24.64 5.46
CA ALA A 16 5.33 25.46 5.85
C ALA A 16 5.71 26.66 6.73
N ASP A 17 6.55 26.44 7.74
CA ASP A 17 6.83 27.41 8.80
C ASP A 17 8.02 28.31 8.47
N THR A 18 8.95 27.83 7.63
CA THR A 18 10.16 28.57 7.27
C THR A 18 10.12 29.04 5.82
N LEU A 19 10.00 28.12 4.86
CA LEU A 19 10.20 28.47 3.44
C LEU A 19 8.99 29.17 2.81
N LEU A 20 7.76 28.89 3.24
CA LEU A 20 6.56 29.44 2.59
C LEU A 20 6.50 30.97 2.65
N ALA A 21 6.94 31.57 3.76
CA ALA A 21 6.98 33.02 3.93
C ALA A 21 8.01 33.69 3.01
N GLU A 22 9.15 33.02 2.79
CA GLU A 22 10.27 33.51 1.99
C GLU A 22 10.09 33.23 0.48
N THR A 23 9.14 32.36 0.12
CA THR A 23 8.90 31.94 -1.26
C THR A 23 8.29 33.05 -2.12
N PRO A 24 8.84 33.32 -3.32
CA PRO A 24 8.27 34.26 -4.29
C PRO A 24 6.82 33.94 -4.64
N ALA A 25 5.98 34.96 -4.84
CA ALA A 25 4.53 34.80 -5.01
C ALA A 25 4.12 33.79 -6.09
N HIS A 26 4.88 33.72 -7.20
CA HIS A 26 4.59 32.82 -8.32
C HIS A 26 4.90 31.33 -8.03
N LEU A 27 5.69 31.03 -6.99
CA LEU A 27 6.02 29.65 -6.57
C LEU A 27 5.25 29.21 -5.32
N ARG A 28 4.50 30.12 -4.68
CA ARG A 28 3.77 29.80 -3.43
C ARG A 28 2.68 28.76 -3.63
N SER A 29 2.03 28.72 -4.80
CA SER A 29 1.03 27.71 -5.13
C SER A 29 1.67 26.33 -5.24
N GLU A 30 2.81 26.23 -5.91
CA GLU A 30 3.57 24.99 -6.06
C GLU A 30 4.08 24.48 -4.71
N LEU A 31 4.65 25.37 -3.88
CA LEU A 31 5.10 24.99 -2.55
C LEU A 31 3.95 24.53 -1.65
N ARG A 32 2.78 25.18 -1.71
CA ARG A 32 1.58 24.71 -1.00
C ARG A 32 1.11 23.34 -1.50
N ALA A 33 1.16 23.11 -2.81
CA ALA A 33 0.84 21.80 -3.39
C ALA A 33 1.83 20.74 -2.87
N ALA A 34 3.13 21.02 -2.87
CA ALA A 34 4.15 20.11 -2.32
C ALA A 34 3.93 19.82 -0.82
N ILE A 35 3.64 20.83 -0.01
CA ILE A 35 3.32 20.66 1.43
C ILE A 35 2.08 19.77 1.60
N LYS A 36 1.05 19.97 0.78
CA LYS A 36 -0.17 19.16 0.80
C LYS A 36 0.14 17.71 0.43
N LEU A 37 0.87 17.48 -0.67
CA LEU A 37 1.28 16.14 -1.10
C LEU A 37 2.11 15.42 -0.03
N LEU A 38 3.03 16.12 0.64
CA LEU A 38 3.80 15.55 1.75
C LEU A 38 2.91 15.15 2.93
N ALA A 39 1.91 15.96 3.27
CA ALA A 39 0.95 15.65 4.32
C ALA A 39 0.11 14.41 3.97
N GLU A 40 -0.38 14.35 2.74
CA GLU A 40 -1.17 13.21 2.24
C GLU A 40 -0.32 11.94 2.18
N THR A 41 0.94 12.03 1.73
CA THR A 41 1.89 10.91 1.70
C THR A 41 2.22 10.42 3.11
N GLY A 42 2.46 11.33 4.06
CA GLY A 42 2.72 10.98 5.46
C GLY A 42 1.56 10.21 6.08
N ALA A 43 0.33 10.73 5.93
CA ALA A 43 -0.86 10.07 6.44
C ALA A 43 -1.08 8.65 5.86
N GLN A 44 -0.66 8.43 4.61
CA GLN A 44 -0.72 7.10 3.99
C GLN A 44 0.32 6.15 4.57
N LEU A 45 1.57 6.60 4.70
CA LEU A 45 2.65 5.79 5.26
C LEU A 45 2.35 5.39 6.70
N ASP A 46 1.69 6.27 7.48
CA ASP A 46 1.26 5.98 8.85
C ASP A 46 0.12 4.94 8.91
N ALA A 47 -0.70 4.84 7.87
CA ALA A 47 -1.81 3.88 7.80
C ALA A 47 -1.35 2.46 7.39
N LEU A 48 -0.27 2.35 6.60
CA LEU A 48 0.22 1.07 6.07
C LEU A 48 0.47 0.01 7.16
N PRO A 49 1.13 0.30 8.30
CA PRO A 49 1.40 -0.72 9.30
C PRO A 49 0.17 -1.39 9.91
N ALA A 50 -0.96 -0.71 9.90
CA ALA A 50 -2.23 -1.28 10.36
C ALA A 50 -2.97 -2.04 9.25
N LEU A 51 -2.85 -1.59 8.01
CA LEU A 51 -3.58 -2.16 6.86
C LEU A 51 -2.92 -3.41 6.29
N LEU A 52 -1.61 -3.38 6.07
CA LEU A 52 -0.87 -4.47 5.41
C LEU A 52 -1.05 -5.83 6.12
N PRO A 53 -1.03 -5.93 7.47
CA PRO A 53 -1.25 -7.20 8.14
C PRO A 53 -2.66 -7.77 7.93
N ALA A 54 -3.68 -6.91 7.97
CA ALA A 54 -5.07 -7.33 7.78
C ALA A 54 -5.32 -7.81 6.34
N GLU A 55 -4.80 -7.09 5.36
CA GLU A 55 -4.88 -7.46 3.95
C GLU A 55 -4.12 -8.76 3.64
N SER A 56 -2.94 -8.92 4.24
CA SER A 56 -2.12 -10.12 4.14
C SER A 56 -2.83 -11.34 4.74
N GLY A 57 -3.47 -11.17 5.91
CA GLY A 57 -4.24 -12.23 6.56
C GLY A 57 -5.42 -12.70 5.70
N ALA A 58 -6.21 -11.76 5.16
CA ALA A 58 -7.34 -12.08 4.30
C ALA A 58 -6.92 -12.86 3.03
N LEU A 59 -5.79 -12.51 2.43
CA LEU A 59 -5.26 -13.24 1.27
C LEU A 59 -4.74 -14.62 1.64
N LEU A 60 -4.05 -14.77 2.79
CA LEU A 60 -3.58 -16.08 3.27
C LEU A 60 -4.74 -17.03 3.57
N ASP A 61 -5.84 -16.54 4.14
CA ASP A 61 -7.04 -17.36 4.38
C ASP A 61 -7.62 -17.92 3.06
N LEU A 62 -7.64 -17.11 1.99
CA LEU A 62 -8.09 -17.54 0.66
C LEU A 62 -7.12 -18.52 -0.01
N ILE A 63 -5.81 -18.33 0.19
CA ILE A 63 -4.78 -19.26 -0.29
C ILE A 63 -4.94 -20.62 0.39
N ASP A 64 -5.18 -20.63 1.70
CA ASP A 64 -5.40 -21.87 2.47
C ASP A 64 -6.67 -22.60 2.02
N GLU A 65 -7.74 -21.85 1.73
CA GLU A 65 -8.98 -22.40 1.16
C GLU A 65 -8.75 -23.05 -0.22
N ALA A 66 -7.81 -22.52 -1.01
CA ALA A 66 -7.42 -23.12 -2.29
C ALA A 66 -6.65 -24.45 -2.11
N GLY A 67 -6.30 -24.82 -0.88
CA GLY A 67 -5.51 -26.02 -0.57
C GLY A 67 -4.04 -25.88 -0.97
N ALA A 68 -3.54 -24.64 -1.13
CA ALA A 68 -2.14 -24.43 -1.43
C ALA A 68 -1.28 -24.84 -0.22
N THR A 69 -0.30 -25.70 -0.45
CA THR A 69 0.63 -26.11 0.60
C THR A 69 1.67 -25.00 0.84
N GLN A 70 2.33 -24.99 2.00
CA GLN A 70 3.48 -24.11 2.30
C GLN A 70 3.15 -22.61 2.56
N THR A 71 1.98 -22.29 3.12
CA THR A 71 1.65 -20.94 3.63
C THR A 71 2.10 -20.71 5.07
N GLU A 72 2.49 -21.75 5.80
CA GLU A 72 2.79 -21.69 7.23
C GLU A 72 3.92 -20.70 7.57
N ASP A 73 4.97 -20.64 6.76
CA ASP A 73 6.05 -19.66 6.94
C ASP A 73 5.53 -18.22 6.84
N LEU A 74 4.66 -17.95 5.84
CA LEU A 74 4.06 -16.64 5.65
C LEU A 74 3.11 -16.27 6.80
N ARG A 75 2.33 -17.23 7.31
CA ARG A 75 1.50 -17.04 8.52
C ARG A 75 2.36 -16.75 9.75
N CYS A 76 3.44 -17.50 9.95
CA CYS A 76 4.36 -17.29 11.07
C CYS A 76 5.01 -15.90 11.00
N ARG A 77 5.45 -15.47 9.82
CA ARG A 77 6.00 -14.12 9.60
C ARG A 77 4.97 -13.02 9.82
N LEU A 78 3.73 -13.23 9.40
CA LEU A 78 2.63 -12.30 9.66
C LEU A 78 2.32 -12.20 11.16
N ALA A 79 2.24 -13.34 11.85
CA ALA A 79 1.94 -13.42 13.28
C ALA A 79 3.08 -12.87 14.16
N ALA A 80 4.33 -13.02 13.72
CA ALA A 80 5.49 -12.42 14.39
C ALA A 80 5.42 -10.88 14.38
N GLY A 81 4.67 -10.29 13.45
CA GLY A 81 4.53 -8.84 13.30
C GLY A 81 5.83 -8.23 12.78
N PRO A 82 5.99 -8.02 11.47
CA PRO A 82 7.25 -7.50 10.95
C PRO A 82 7.54 -6.12 11.55
N ALA A 83 8.74 -5.96 12.10
CA ALA A 83 9.10 -4.81 12.93
C ALA A 83 9.26 -3.50 12.15
N ALA A 84 9.57 -3.61 10.85
CA ALA A 84 9.71 -2.47 9.95
C ALA A 84 8.70 -2.56 8.79
N LEU A 85 8.24 -1.40 8.31
CA LEU A 85 7.37 -1.30 7.13
C LEU A 85 7.98 -2.00 5.91
N THR A 86 9.29 -1.93 5.72
CA THR A 86 10.00 -2.62 4.63
C THR A 86 9.80 -4.13 4.69
N ASP A 87 9.83 -4.73 5.89
CA ASP A 87 9.62 -6.16 6.05
C ASP A 87 8.15 -6.54 5.81
N GLN A 88 7.21 -5.66 6.18
CA GLN A 88 5.79 -5.84 5.90
C GLN A 88 5.51 -5.80 4.39
N LEU A 89 6.13 -4.86 3.67
CA LEU A 89 6.03 -4.77 2.21
C LEU A 89 6.64 -6.02 1.54
N ALA A 90 7.82 -6.47 2.00
CA ALA A 90 8.44 -7.69 1.49
C ALA A 90 7.60 -8.96 1.76
N LEU A 91 6.89 -9.01 2.90
CA LEU A 91 5.93 -10.07 3.17
C LEU A 91 4.72 -10.00 2.23
N GLN A 92 4.19 -8.80 1.99
CA GLN A 92 3.07 -8.60 1.07
C GLN A 92 3.43 -9.00 -0.37
N ASP A 93 4.63 -8.70 -0.82
CA ASP A 93 5.13 -9.13 -2.13
C ASP A 93 5.20 -10.67 -2.23
N ALA A 94 5.70 -11.33 -1.18
CA ALA A 94 5.75 -12.80 -1.13
C ALA A 94 4.34 -13.42 -1.16
N ILE A 95 3.39 -12.85 -0.43
CA ILE A 95 1.98 -13.28 -0.47
C ILE A 95 1.40 -13.02 -1.86
N GLY A 96 1.68 -11.87 -2.47
CA GLY A 96 1.22 -11.53 -3.83
C GLY A 96 1.69 -12.54 -4.89
N ILE A 97 2.95 -12.98 -4.81
CA ILE A 97 3.47 -14.07 -5.65
C ILE A 97 2.63 -15.33 -5.45
N ARG A 98 2.36 -15.71 -4.20
CA ARG A 98 1.58 -16.92 -3.90
C ARG A 98 0.13 -16.82 -4.37
N VAL A 99 -0.50 -15.66 -4.24
CA VAL A 99 -1.82 -15.38 -4.80
C VAL A 99 -1.82 -15.58 -6.32
N GLY A 100 -0.80 -15.08 -7.02
CA GLY A 100 -0.64 -15.28 -8.46
C GLY A 100 -0.55 -16.76 -8.86
N GLU A 101 0.27 -17.54 -8.14
CA GLU A 101 0.40 -18.98 -8.34
C GLU A 101 -0.93 -19.72 -8.13
N VAL A 102 -1.67 -19.37 -7.06
CA VAL A 102 -2.99 -19.92 -6.78
C VAL A 102 -3.99 -19.57 -7.88
N LEU A 103 -4.04 -18.33 -8.33
CA LEU A 103 -4.92 -17.91 -9.42
C LEU A 103 -4.63 -18.66 -10.71
N CYS A 104 -3.35 -18.85 -11.07
CA CYS A 104 -2.96 -19.67 -12.21
C CYS A 104 -3.42 -21.13 -12.06
N ALA A 105 -3.24 -21.72 -10.87
CA ALA A 105 -3.67 -23.09 -10.60
C ALA A 105 -5.21 -23.24 -10.67
N LEU A 106 -5.96 -22.27 -10.13
CA LEU A 106 -7.42 -22.25 -10.17
C LEU A 106 -7.94 -22.08 -11.61
N HIS A 107 -7.29 -21.26 -12.44
CA HIS A 107 -7.68 -21.07 -13.83
C HIS A 107 -7.54 -22.37 -14.66
N GLY A 108 -6.61 -23.25 -14.30
CA GLY A 108 -6.47 -24.56 -14.93
C GLY A 108 -7.56 -25.58 -14.56
N ARG A 109 -8.44 -25.25 -13.62
CA ARG A 109 -9.52 -26.12 -13.13
C ARG A 109 -10.85 -25.71 -13.77
N SER A 110 -11.64 -26.70 -14.21
CA SER A 110 -12.95 -26.46 -14.84
C SER A 110 -14.11 -26.56 -13.85
N ASP A 111 -13.85 -26.72 -12.56
CA ASP A 111 -14.90 -26.87 -11.56
C ASP A 111 -15.44 -25.51 -11.07
N PRO A 112 -16.75 -25.40 -10.76
CA PRO A 112 -17.35 -24.13 -10.34
C PRO A 112 -16.78 -23.58 -9.03
N ALA A 113 -16.30 -24.43 -8.12
CA ALA A 113 -15.73 -23.98 -6.85
C ALA A 113 -14.40 -23.25 -7.05
N ALA A 114 -13.58 -23.72 -8.00
CA ALA A 114 -12.35 -23.02 -8.39
C ALA A 114 -12.62 -21.63 -8.99
N ALA A 115 -13.66 -21.51 -9.83
CA ALA A 115 -14.06 -20.24 -10.41
C ALA A 115 -14.57 -19.24 -9.35
N ASP A 116 -15.38 -19.71 -8.39
CA ASP A 116 -15.87 -18.89 -7.29
C ASP A 116 -14.73 -18.39 -6.39
N LEU A 117 -13.79 -19.29 -6.03
CA LEU A 117 -12.64 -18.91 -5.22
C LEU A 117 -11.74 -17.90 -5.93
N ALA A 118 -11.47 -18.08 -7.22
CA ALA A 118 -10.72 -17.12 -8.01
C ALA A 118 -11.42 -15.75 -8.05
N ALA A 119 -12.75 -15.72 -8.21
CA ALA A 119 -13.53 -14.49 -8.18
C ALA A 119 -13.44 -13.78 -6.81
N ARG A 120 -13.47 -14.53 -5.71
CA ARG A 120 -13.31 -13.99 -4.34
C ARG A 120 -11.92 -13.41 -4.09
N ILE A 121 -10.87 -14.06 -4.59
CA ILE A 121 -9.50 -13.54 -4.54
C ILE A 121 -9.42 -12.21 -5.31
N VAL A 122 -9.93 -12.17 -6.54
CA VAL A 122 -9.95 -10.95 -7.36
C VAL A 122 -10.76 -9.84 -6.69
N ALA A 123 -11.93 -10.14 -6.14
CA ALA A 123 -12.76 -9.17 -5.42
C ALA A 123 -12.05 -8.62 -4.17
N THR A 124 -11.31 -9.48 -3.45
CA THR A 124 -10.50 -9.05 -2.30
C THR A 124 -9.41 -8.09 -2.71
N LEU A 125 -8.63 -8.42 -3.76
CA LEU A 125 -7.60 -7.54 -4.30
C LEU A 125 -8.18 -6.21 -4.80
N ALA A 126 -9.33 -6.25 -5.48
CA ALA A 126 -10.02 -5.05 -5.94
C ALA A 126 -10.50 -4.18 -4.77
N GLY A 127 -11.05 -4.78 -3.72
CA GLY A 127 -11.46 -4.07 -2.50
C GLY A 127 -10.28 -3.40 -1.79
N GLN A 128 -9.15 -4.10 -1.69
CA GLN A 128 -7.91 -3.55 -1.16
C GLN A 128 -7.41 -2.37 -2.01
N ALA A 129 -7.36 -2.53 -3.34
CA ALA A 129 -6.98 -1.45 -4.24
C ALA A 129 -7.91 -0.23 -4.13
N GLN A 130 -9.23 -0.45 -4.02
CA GLN A 130 -10.22 0.61 -3.85
C GLN A 130 -10.03 1.37 -2.53
N ALA A 131 -9.76 0.66 -1.44
CA ALA A 131 -9.45 1.28 -0.14
C ALA A 131 -8.21 2.19 -0.22
N ARG A 132 -7.31 1.91 -1.16
CA ARG A 132 -6.09 2.66 -1.45
C ARG A 132 -6.25 3.66 -2.61
N LEU A 133 -7.39 3.78 -3.29
CA LEU A 133 -7.56 4.72 -4.42
C LEU A 133 -7.49 6.19 -3.99
N GLY A 134 -7.89 6.50 -2.76
CA GLY A 134 -7.64 7.80 -2.16
C GLY A 134 -6.14 8.12 -2.02
N TRP A 135 -5.27 7.14 -2.26
CA TRP A 135 -3.82 7.28 -2.20
C TRP A 135 -3.19 7.48 -3.59
N GLN A 136 -3.82 6.98 -4.66
CA GLN A 136 -3.35 7.16 -6.03
C GLN A 136 -3.53 8.60 -6.54
N SER A 137 -4.44 9.38 -5.96
CA SER A 137 -4.59 10.82 -6.28
C SER A 137 -3.38 11.67 -5.89
N VAL A 138 -2.47 11.17 -5.05
CA VAL A 138 -1.22 11.84 -4.68
C VAL A 138 -0.16 11.72 -5.78
N PHE A 139 -0.28 10.73 -6.66
CA PHE A 139 0.62 10.49 -7.78
C PHE A 139 0.01 10.79 -9.15
N ALA A 140 -1.26 11.16 -9.21
CA ALA A 140 -1.93 11.63 -10.42
C ALA A 140 -1.50 13.07 -10.75
N THR A 141 -0.22 13.26 -11.09
CA THR A 141 0.25 14.45 -11.80
C THR A 141 0.34 14.13 -13.28
N GLY A 142 -0.69 14.53 -14.02
CA GLY A 142 -0.76 14.36 -15.46
C GLY A 142 -2.09 14.83 -16.04
N GLU A 143 -2.60 15.99 -15.60
CA GLU A 143 -3.47 16.75 -16.48
C GLU A 143 -2.58 17.22 -17.65
N GLU A 144 -2.77 16.62 -18.83
CA GLU A 144 -2.28 17.25 -20.07
C GLU A 144 -2.98 18.60 -20.22
N PRO A 145 -2.26 19.71 -20.42
CA PRO A 145 -2.90 20.98 -20.72
C PRO A 145 -3.48 20.91 -22.14
N GLY A 146 -4.80 21.12 -22.22
CA GLY A 146 -5.51 21.36 -23.48
C GLY A 146 -5.18 22.69 -24.14
#